data_AF-A0AAW9IYF5-F1
#
_entry.id   AF-A0AAW9IYF5-F1
#
_cell.length_a   1.000
_cell.length_b   1.000
_cell.length_c   1.000
_cell.angle_alpha   90.00
_cell.angle_beta   90.00
_cell.angle_gamma   90.00
#
_symmetry.space_group_name_H-M   'P 1'
#
loop_
_entity.id
_entity.type
_entity.pdbx_description
1 polymer ?
#
loop_
_entity_poly.entity_id
_entity_poly.type
_entity_poly.pdbx_seq_one_letter_code
_entity_poly.pdbx_strand_id
1 'polypeptide(L)'
;VSIYPIDGKETAILLKRADMAMYIAKVNGKNRYQFFDIGILEILNREFNIEKGLRIAIDNEEIKLLYQPKVKIDTEDVIGFESLVRWHSNELGVVSPNEFIPIAENSGLIIPIGKYIIDESFKKCKELTLKTDKKFKMAINLS
;
A
#
# COMPACT_ATOMS: atom_id res chain seq x y z
N VAL A 1 9.06 18.49 -16.28
CA VAL A 1 9.89 19.29 -17.21
C VAL A 1 10.84 18.34 -17.92
N SER A 2 10.90 18.39 -19.24
CA SER A 2 11.76 17.55 -20.08
C SER A 2 12.65 18.46 -20.93
N ILE A 3 13.92 18.12 -21.09
CA ILE A 3 14.96 18.97 -21.67
C ILE A 3 15.51 18.32 -22.95
N TYR A 4 15.34 18.99 -24.09
CA TYR A 4 16.04 18.61 -25.31
C TYR A 4 17.53 19.01 -25.25
N PRO A 5 18.47 18.17 -25.74
CA PRO A 5 18.30 16.82 -26.29
C PRO A 5 18.50 15.70 -25.24
N ILE A 6 18.75 16.07 -23.98
CA ILE A 6 19.12 15.16 -22.88
C ILE A 6 18.01 14.11 -22.66
N ASP A 7 16.78 14.58 -22.60
CA ASP A 7 15.60 13.76 -22.35
C ASP A 7 14.98 13.24 -23.65
N GLY A 8 15.66 13.34 -24.79
CA GLY A 8 15.20 12.77 -26.04
C GLY A 8 15.38 13.72 -27.22
N LYS A 9 15.51 13.14 -28.41
CA LYS A 9 15.68 13.88 -29.67
C LYS A 9 14.40 14.01 -30.48
N GLU A 10 13.35 13.30 -30.09
CA GLU A 10 12.05 13.28 -30.76
C GLU A 10 10.97 13.89 -29.87
N THR A 11 10.08 14.69 -30.46
CA THR A 11 9.00 15.38 -29.74
C THR A 11 8.12 14.42 -28.94
N ALA A 12 7.77 13.25 -29.51
CA ALA A 12 6.95 12.25 -28.83
C ALA A 12 7.61 11.71 -27.55
N ILE A 13 8.93 11.51 -27.57
CA ILE A 13 9.71 11.05 -26.41
C ILE A 13 9.75 12.16 -25.34
N LEU A 14 10.02 13.41 -25.75
CA LEU A 14 10.07 14.54 -24.84
C LEU A 14 8.74 14.79 -24.14
N LEU A 15 7.62 14.72 -24.87
CA LEU A 15 6.27 14.87 -24.32
C LEU A 15 5.97 13.77 -23.29
N LYS A 16 6.18 12.51 -23.65
CA LYS A 16 5.98 11.38 -22.73
C LYS A 16 6.75 11.55 -21.43
N ARG A 17 8.01 11.98 -21.52
CA ARG A 17 8.88 12.21 -20.35
C ARG A 17 8.48 13.44 -19.54
N ALA A 18 7.97 14.49 -20.19
CA ALA A 18 7.41 15.64 -19.51
C ALA A 18 6.15 15.26 -18.72
N ASP A 19 5.28 14.43 -19.29
CA ASP A 19 4.07 13.91 -18.63
C ASP A 19 4.41 13.03 -17.43
N MET A 20 5.42 12.16 -17.55
CA MET A 20 5.92 11.35 -16.43
C MET A 20 6.42 12.24 -15.28
N ALA A 21 7.23 13.26 -15.58
CA ALA A 21 7.69 14.20 -14.58
C ALA A 21 6.54 15.01 -13.96
N MET A 22 5.54 15.39 -14.76
CA MET A 22 4.33 16.06 -14.26
C MET A 22 3.55 15.16 -13.30
N TYR A 23 3.38 13.87 -13.63
CA TYR A 23 2.70 12.91 -12.76
C TYR A 23 3.42 12.80 -11.41
N ILE A 24 4.75 12.62 -11.41
CA ILE A 24 5.54 12.57 -10.16
C ILE A 24 5.44 13.87 -9.37
N ALA A 25 5.48 15.02 -10.05
CA ALA A 25 5.26 16.31 -9.40
C ALA A 25 3.89 16.36 -8.71
N LYS A 26 2.83 15.84 -9.36
CA LYS A 26 1.48 15.80 -8.80
C LYS A 26 1.36 14.88 -7.58
N VAL A 27 1.95 13.68 -7.63
CA VAL A 27 1.95 12.71 -6.52
C VAL A 27 2.70 13.27 -5.32
N ASN A 28 3.82 13.95 -5.55
CA ASN A 28 4.61 14.53 -4.46
C ASN A 28 3.97 15.78 -3.83
N GLY A 29 2.89 16.32 -4.40
CA GLY A 29 2.08 17.40 -3.82
C GLY A 29 1.90 18.61 -4.73
N LYS A 30 1.17 19.61 -4.26
CA LYS A 30 0.86 20.82 -5.05
C LYS A 30 2.05 21.79 -5.14
N ASN A 31 1.98 22.73 -6.10
CA ASN A 31 2.91 23.84 -6.29
C ASN A 31 4.39 23.42 -6.42
N ARG A 32 4.66 22.39 -7.22
CA ARG A 32 6.02 21.94 -7.50
C ARG A 32 6.21 21.61 -8.96
N TYR A 33 7.46 21.57 -9.38
CA TYR A 33 7.89 21.04 -10.66
C TYR A 33 8.86 19.88 -10.41
N GLN A 34 8.98 19.00 -11.40
CA GLN A 34 9.92 17.89 -11.40
C GLN A 34 10.60 17.88 -12.77
N PHE A 35 11.92 17.73 -12.81
CA PHE A 35 12.64 17.43 -14.05
C PHE A 35 12.55 15.93 -14.33
N PHE A 36 12.52 15.56 -15.60
CA PHE A 36 12.63 14.16 -15.96
C PHE A 36 14.02 13.65 -15.58
N ASP A 37 14.05 12.48 -14.97
CA ASP A 37 15.25 11.69 -14.79
C ASP A 37 14.88 10.22 -15.01
N ILE A 38 15.89 9.38 -15.28
CA ILE A 38 15.66 7.97 -15.59
C ILE A 38 15.03 7.20 -14.40
N GLY A 39 15.28 7.65 -13.15
CA GLY A 39 14.72 7.06 -11.94
C GLY A 39 13.20 7.21 -11.86
N ILE A 40 12.61 8.22 -12.50
CA ILE A 40 11.15 8.33 -12.64
C ILE A 40 10.56 7.10 -13.33
N LEU A 41 11.24 6.55 -14.34
CA LEU A 41 10.75 5.34 -15.01
C LEU A 41 10.74 4.15 -14.06
N GLU A 42 11.73 4.03 -13.19
CA GLU A 42 11.80 2.96 -12.20
C GLU A 42 10.65 3.07 -11.19
N ILE A 43 10.35 4.29 -10.70
CA ILE A 43 9.23 4.55 -9.80
C ILE A 43 7.91 4.17 -10.47
N LEU A 44 7.66 4.63 -11.70
CA LEU A 44 6.41 4.35 -12.42
C LEU A 44 6.26 2.87 -12.73
N ASN A 45 7.34 2.19 -13.11
CA ASN A 45 7.32 0.74 -13.33
C ASN A 45 7.06 -0.02 -12.02
N ARG A 46 7.62 0.45 -10.89
CA ARG A 46 7.37 -0.15 -9.57
C ARG A 46 5.91 0.02 -9.15
N GLU A 47 5.33 1.22 -9.31
CA GLU A 47 3.91 1.46 -9.04
C GLU A 47 3.01 0.56 -9.89
N PHE A 48 3.29 0.47 -11.19
CA PHE A 48 2.55 -0.38 -12.12
C PHE A 48 2.61 -1.87 -11.73
N ASN A 49 3.80 -2.37 -11.38
CA ASN A 49 3.97 -3.76 -10.97
C ASN A 49 3.26 -4.05 -9.65
N ILE A 50 3.27 -3.10 -8.70
CA ILE A 50 2.52 -3.22 -7.46
C ILE A 50 1.01 -3.28 -7.73
N GLU A 51 0.48 -2.35 -8.51
CA GLU A 51 -0.94 -2.33 -8.85
C GLU A 51 -1.37 -3.66 -9.50
N LYS A 52 -0.57 -4.15 -10.46
CA LYS A 52 -0.80 -5.43 -11.12
C LYS A 52 -0.79 -6.58 -10.12
N GLY A 53 0.17 -6.63 -9.22
CA GLY A 53 0.27 -7.68 -8.19
C GLY A 53 -0.91 -7.65 -7.21
N LEU A 54 -1.32 -6.46 -6.75
CA LEU A 54 -2.44 -6.30 -5.82
C LEU A 54 -3.77 -6.86 -6.37
N ARG A 55 -3.98 -6.84 -7.69
CA ARG A 55 -5.20 -7.36 -8.32
C ARG A 55 -5.42 -8.86 -8.07
N ILE A 56 -4.35 -9.61 -7.83
CA ILE A 56 -4.39 -11.07 -7.61
C ILE A 56 -3.91 -11.46 -6.20
N ALA A 57 -3.43 -10.51 -5.41
CA ALA A 57 -2.76 -10.77 -4.14
C ALA A 57 -3.68 -11.42 -3.08
N ILE A 58 -4.98 -11.10 -3.10
CA ILE A 58 -5.95 -11.74 -2.20
C ILE A 58 -6.16 -13.20 -2.61
N ASP A 59 -6.40 -13.46 -3.89
CA ASP A 59 -6.66 -14.80 -4.42
C ASP A 59 -5.44 -15.72 -4.28
N ASN A 60 -4.23 -15.15 -4.34
CA ASN A 60 -2.97 -15.86 -4.16
C ASN A 60 -2.52 -16.00 -2.68
N GLU A 61 -3.35 -15.58 -1.71
CA GLU A 61 -3.01 -15.61 -0.27
C GLU A 61 -1.72 -14.84 0.11
N GLU A 62 -1.38 -13.81 -0.67
CA GLU A 62 -0.18 -12.99 -0.47
C GLU A 62 -0.40 -11.87 0.55
N ILE A 63 -1.65 -11.47 0.77
CA ILE A 63 -2.05 -10.49 1.79
C ILE A 63 -2.37 -11.22 3.09
N LYS A 64 -1.75 -10.78 4.19
CA LYS A 64 -1.94 -11.34 5.54
C LYS A 64 -2.09 -10.23 6.57
N LEU A 65 -2.71 -10.56 7.70
CA LEU A 65 -2.80 -9.68 8.85
C LEU A 65 -1.82 -10.11 9.95
N LEU A 66 -1.05 -9.15 10.45
CA LEU A 66 -0.37 -9.26 11.74
C LEU A 66 -1.15 -8.49 12.79
N TYR A 67 -1.00 -8.88 14.05
CA TYR A 67 -1.77 -8.32 15.16
C TYR A 67 -0.83 -7.78 16.22
N GLN A 68 -0.84 -6.46 16.43
CA GLN A 68 -0.04 -5.82 17.47
C GLN A 68 -0.86 -5.67 18.76
N PRO A 69 -0.45 -6.23 19.91
CA PRO A 69 -1.20 -6.10 21.15
C PRO A 69 -1.20 -4.65 21.67
N LYS A 70 -2.34 -4.24 22.24
CA LYS A 70 -2.51 -3.02 23.03
C LYS A 70 -2.63 -3.43 24.49
N VAL A 71 -1.75 -2.92 25.34
CA VAL A 71 -1.69 -3.26 26.77
C VAL A 71 -2.15 -2.08 27.62
N LYS A 72 -2.81 -2.38 28.74
CA LYS A 72 -3.08 -1.38 29.78
C LYS A 72 -1.81 -1.15 30.58
N ILE A 73 -1.36 0.10 30.71
CA ILE A 73 -0.08 0.43 31.37
C ILE A 73 -0.07 -0.02 32.82
N ASP A 74 -1.17 0.18 33.56
CA ASP A 74 -1.20 -0.08 35.00
C ASP A 74 -1.19 -1.57 35.37
N THR A 75 -1.70 -2.43 34.48
CA THR A 75 -1.91 -3.87 34.78
C THR A 75 -1.16 -4.80 33.84
N GLU A 76 -0.53 -4.26 32.80
CA GLU A 76 0.09 -4.99 31.68
C GLU A 76 -0.86 -5.94 30.93
N ASP A 77 -2.16 -5.89 31.24
CA ASP A 77 -3.15 -6.73 30.57
C ASP A 77 -3.33 -6.31 29.12
N VAL A 78 -3.43 -7.32 28.24
CA VAL A 78 -3.82 -7.10 26.85
C VAL A 78 -5.30 -6.74 26.79
N ILE A 79 -5.59 -5.52 26.33
CA ILE A 79 -6.95 -4.96 26.21
C ILE A 79 -7.49 -5.04 24.77
N GLY A 80 -6.63 -5.34 23.81
CA GLY A 80 -7.00 -5.43 22.40
C GLY A 80 -5.79 -5.55 21.49
N PHE A 81 -6.04 -5.46 20.19
CA PHE A 81 -5.04 -5.59 19.16
C PHE A 81 -5.27 -4.60 18.04
N GLU A 82 -4.22 -4.25 17.31
CA GLU A 82 -4.29 -3.58 16.02
C GLU A 82 -4.04 -4.57 14.89
N SER A 83 -4.95 -4.61 13.92
CA SER A 83 -4.80 -5.36 12.68
C SER A 83 -3.94 -4.56 11.70
N LEU A 84 -2.80 -5.13 11.34
CA LEU A 84 -1.82 -4.52 10.45
C LEU A 84 -1.65 -5.38 9.21
N VAL A 85 -2.06 -4.85 8.06
CA VAL A 85 -1.91 -5.54 6.77
C VAL A 85 -0.45 -5.69 6.37
N ARG A 86 -0.11 -6.85 5.80
CA ARG A 86 1.19 -7.16 5.21
C ARG A 86 0.97 -7.80 3.87
N TRP A 87 1.81 -7.44 2.90
CA TRP A 87 1.78 -8.06 1.59
C TRP A 87 3.16 -8.63 1.26
N HIS A 88 3.19 -9.93 1.03
CA HIS A 88 4.37 -10.65 0.55
C HIS A 88 4.04 -11.18 -0.84
N SER A 89 4.44 -10.42 -1.85
CA SER A 89 4.27 -10.82 -3.24
C SER A 89 5.25 -11.92 -3.60
N ASN A 90 4.78 -12.91 -4.37
CA ASN A 90 5.67 -13.94 -4.91
C ASN A 90 6.68 -13.35 -5.91
N GLU A 91 6.31 -12.30 -6.66
CA GLU A 91 7.18 -11.65 -7.64
C GLU A 91 8.00 -10.50 -7.04
N LEU A 92 7.38 -9.68 -6.17
CA LEU A 92 7.99 -8.44 -5.66
C LEU A 92 8.62 -8.58 -4.27
N GLY A 93 8.45 -9.74 -3.62
CA GLY A 93 8.87 -9.96 -2.25
C GLY A 93 8.03 -9.18 -1.24
N VAL A 94 8.65 -8.73 -0.15
CA VAL A 94 7.97 -7.94 0.88
C VAL A 94 7.74 -6.54 0.36
N VAL A 95 6.47 -6.12 0.29
CA VAL A 95 6.09 -4.76 -0.12
C VAL A 95 5.52 -4.02 1.09
N SER A 96 6.05 -2.83 1.36
CA SER A 96 5.68 -2.04 2.54
C SER A 96 4.23 -1.53 2.41
N PRO A 97 3.43 -1.53 3.50
CA PRO A 97 2.13 -0.87 3.52
C PRO A 97 2.18 0.60 3.08
N ASN A 98 3.25 1.32 3.42
CA ASN A 98 3.43 2.71 2.99
C ASN A 98 3.65 2.85 1.48
N GLU A 99 4.03 1.77 0.80
CA GLU A 99 4.23 1.73 -0.65
C GLU A 99 2.94 1.30 -1.35
N PHE A 100 2.33 0.19 -0.94
CA PHE A 100 1.19 -0.38 -1.68
C PHE A 100 -0.18 0.23 -1.32
N ILE A 101 -0.37 0.77 -0.11
CA ILE A 101 -1.67 1.35 0.29
C ILE A 101 -2.03 2.57 -0.58
N PRO A 102 -1.14 3.56 -0.80
CA PRO A 102 -1.46 4.69 -1.68
C PRO A 102 -1.79 4.26 -3.12
N ILE A 103 -1.11 3.23 -3.61
CA ILE A 103 -1.37 2.67 -4.95
C ILE A 103 -2.74 1.97 -4.98
N ALA A 104 -3.09 1.22 -3.93
CA ALA A 104 -4.40 0.59 -3.78
C ALA A 104 -5.53 1.62 -3.71
N GLU A 105 -5.32 2.75 -3.02
CA GLU A 105 -6.27 3.86 -2.95
C GLU A 105 -6.48 4.49 -4.32
N ASN A 106 -5.39 4.86 -5.01
CA ASN A 106 -5.44 5.49 -6.33
C ASN A 106 -6.07 4.59 -7.42
N SER A 107 -5.92 3.27 -7.29
CA SER A 107 -6.47 2.27 -8.22
C SER A 107 -7.85 1.73 -7.82
N GLY A 108 -8.36 2.11 -6.64
CA GLY A 108 -9.62 1.60 -6.07
C GLY A 108 -9.54 0.17 -5.52
N LEU A 109 -8.38 -0.49 -5.58
CA LEU A 109 -8.13 -1.82 -5.00
C LEU A 109 -8.18 -1.80 -3.46
N ILE A 110 -8.09 -0.63 -2.83
CA ILE A 110 -8.23 -0.49 -1.38
C ILE A 110 -9.60 -0.97 -0.88
N ILE A 111 -10.65 -0.90 -1.71
CA ILE A 111 -11.99 -1.34 -1.32
C ILE A 111 -12.07 -2.85 -1.09
N PRO A 112 -11.72 -3.72 -2.06
CA PRO A 112 -11.71 -5.16 -1.81
C PRO A 112 -10.67 -5.58 -0.76
N ILE A 113 -9.50 -4.92 -0.71
CA ILE A 113 -8.49 -5.18 0.33
C ILE A 113 -9.03 -4.82 1.72
N GLY A 114 -9.69 -3.67 1.87
CA GLY A 114 -10.30 -3.23 3.11
C GLY A 114 -11.37 -4.20 3.60
N LYS A 115 -12.22 -4.71 2.69
CA LYS A 115 -13.19 -5.76 3.02
C LYS A 115 -12.50 -7.02 3.56
N TYR A 116 -11.47 -7.49 2.88
CA TYR A 116 -10.68 -8.64 3.34
C TYR A 116 -10.08 -8.42 4.73
N ILE A 117 -9.48 -7.23 4.97
CA ILE A 117 -8.91 -6.87 6.28
C ILE A 117 -9.97 -6.92 7.38
N ILE A 118 -11.17 -6.41 7.13
CA ILE A 118 -12.29 -6.42 8.10
C ILE A 118 -12.72 -7.85 8.40
N ASP A 119 -12.96 -8.65 7.38
CA ASP A 119 -13.43 -10.03 7.52
C ASP A 119 -12.43 -10.88 8.33
N GLU A 120 -11.13 -10.80 8.01
CA GLU A 120 -10.08 -11.51 8.73
C GLU A 120 -9.88 -11.00 10.17
N SER A 121 -10.03 -9.68 10.39
CA SER A 121 -9.98 -9.09 11.71
C SER A 121 -11.12 -9.57 12.62
N PHE A 122 -12.34 -9.68 12.08
CA PHE A 122 -13.49 -10.20 12.82
C PHE A 122 -13.33 -11.69 13.13
N LYS A 123 -12.86 -12.49 12.17
CA LYS A 123 -12.55 -13.91 12.41
C LYS A 123 -11.52 -14.08 13.53
N LYS A 124 -10.42 -13.32 13.50
CA LYS A 124 -9.39 -13.37 14.56
C LYS A 124 -9.93 -12.93 15.91
N CYS A 125 -10.72 -11.86 15.95
CA CYS A 125 -11.32 -11.37 17.20
C CYS A 125 -12.21 -12.44 17.86
N LYS A 126 -13.03 -13.13 17.05
CA LYS A 126 -13.86 -14.25 17.51
C LYS A 126 -13.00 -15.42 18.00
N GLU A 127 -11.97 -15.80 17.25
CA GLU A 127 -11.04 -16.87 17.63
C GLU A 127 -10.40 -16.61 19.00
N LEU A 128 -9.88 -15.39 19.22
CA LEU A 128 -9.24 -15.01 20.48
C LEU A 128 -10.23 -15.01 21.65
N THR A 129 -11.46 -14.52 21.40
CA THR A 129 -12.51 -14.51 22.42
C THR A 129 -12.86 -15.92 22.87
N LEU A 130 -13.01 -16.86 21.93
CA LEU A 130 -13.34 -18.26 22.25
C LEU A 130 -12.20 -19.00 22.96
N LYS A 131 -10.94 -18.69 22.63
CA LYS A 131 -9.77 -19.37 23.23
C LYS A 131 -9.44 -18.91 24.65
N THR A 132 -9.83 -17.70 25.02
CA THR A 132 -9.40 -17.06 26.27
C THR A 132 -10.54 -16.74 27.22
N ASP A 133 -11.79 -16.86 26.74
CA ASP A 133 -13.00 -16.39 27.42
C ASP A 133 -12.95 -14.89 27.81
N LYS A 134 -12.10 -14.11 27.13
CA LYS A 134 -11.95 -12.66 27.30
C LYS A 134 -12.40 -11.93 26.05
N LYS A 135 -13.05 -10.78 26.24
CA LYS A 135 -13.42 -9.89 25.14
C LYS A 135 -12.26 -8.97 24.79
N PHE A 136 -11.83 -8.99 23.54
CA PHE A 136 -10.81 -8.08 23.01
C PHE A 136 -11.40 -7.08 22.04
N LYS A 137 -10.80 -5.88 21.98
CA LYS A 137 -11.07 -4.91 20.92
C LYS A 137 -10.07 -5.11 19.77
N MET A 138 -10.54 -5.00 18.54
CA MET A 138 -9.69 -5.01 17.34
C MET A 138 -9.75 -3.63 16.68
N ALA A 139 -8.60 -2.97 16.55
CA ALA A 139 -8.46 -1.72 15.81
C ALA A 139 -8.08 -2.03 14.36
N ILE A 140 -8.75 -1.39 13.41
CA ILE A 140 -8.53 -1.55 11.97
C ILE A 140 -8.30 -0.17 11.39
N ASN A 141 -7.22 -0.02 10.61
CA ASN A 141 -6.94 1.22 9.88
C ASN A 141 -7.76 1.22 8.58
N LEU A 142 -8.51 2.29 8.35
CA LEU A 142 -9.33 2.49 7.17
C LEU A 142 -8.81 3.71 6.42
N SER A 143 -8.71 3.56 5.10
CA SER A 143 -8.39 4.61 4.14
C SER A 143 -9.65 5.10 3.43
#